data_AF-A0A0F9PQA8-F1
#
_entry.id   AF-A0A0F9PQA8-F1
#
_cell.length_a   1.000
_cell.length_b   1.000
_cell.length_c   1.000
_cell.angle_alpha   90.00
_cell.angle_beta   90.00
_cell.angle_gamma   90.00
#
_symmetry.space_group_name_H-M   'P 1'
#
loop_
_entity.id
_entity.type
_entity.pdbx_description
1 polymer ?
#
loop_
_entity_poly.entity_id
_entity_poly.type
_entity_poly.pdbx_seq_one_letter_code
_entity_poly.pdbx_strand_id
1 'polypeptide(L)'
;MTFTKCGKVDTDLNGQNIPPNRLIASWQAKWTPKLSSFVQASYNYDRNFDEEAGKKEEKFKAYGLIDATMAYKLSTGKIHAGVTNLLNKDYFSYSSQTSYGSDTRNFKGRGRTLTIGYSLDF
;
A
#
# COMPACT_ATOMS: atom_id res chain seq x y z
N MET A 1 -53.07 -11.19 -9.76
CA MET A 1 -52.83 -10.79 -8.36
C MET A 1 -52.36 -12.06 -7.67
N THR A 2 -51.09 -12.26 -7.27
CA THR A 2 -50.21 -11.43 -6.43
C THR A 2 -48.72 -11.80 -6.67
N PHE A 3 -47.81 -10.86 -6.43
CA PHE A 3 -46.37 -10.85 -6.75
C PHE A 3 -45.43 -11.43 -5.67
N THR A 4 -44.15 -11.63 -6.07
CA THR A 4 -42.86 -11.54 -5.31
C THR A 4 -42.49 -12.76 -4.44
N LYS A 5 -41.24 -13.27 -4.43
CA LYS A 5 -40.01 -12.53 -4.12
C LYS A 5 -38.75 -13.33 -4.51
N CYS A 6 -37.88 -12.76 -5.37
CA CYS A 6 -36.49 -13.19 -5.48
C CYS A 6 -35.76 -12.81 -4.17
N GLY A 7 -35.31 -13.81 -3.43
CA GLY A 7 -34.54 -13.61 -2.19
C GLY A 7 -33.06 -13.47 -2.51
N LYS A 8 -32.56 -12.24 -2.40
CA LYS A 8 -31.16 -11.83 -2.55
C LYS A 8 -30.22 -12.70 -1.70
N VAL A 9 -29.10 -13.11 -2.28
CA VAL A 9 -27.87 -13.43 -1.53
C VAL A 9 -27.24 -12.08 -1.18
N ASP A 10 -27.69 -11.45 -0.09
CA ASP A 10 -26.94 -10.35 0.55
C ASP A 10 -26.01 -10.99 1.58
N THR A 11 -24.81 -11.37 1.15
CA THR A 11 -23.69 -11.50 2.09
C THR A 11 -22.75 -10.36 1.77
N ASP A 12 -22.76 -9.33 2.62
CA ASP A 12 -21.84 -8.21 2.49
C ASP A 12 -20.40 -8.77 2.47
N LEU A 13 -19.67 -8.37 1.44
CA LEU A 13 -18.30 -8.81 1.22
C LEU A 13 -17.45 -8.38 2.43
N ASN A 14 -17.00 -9.37 3.21
CA ASN A 14 -16.11 -9.19 4.35
C ASN A 14 -14.82 -8.43 3.96
N GLY A 15 -14.13 -7.82 4.93
CA GLY A 15 -12.92 -7.02 4.70
C GLY A 15 -11.75 -7.75 4.02
N GLN A 16 -11.84 -9.05 3.82
CA GLN A 16 -10.92 -9.79 2.97
C GLN A 16 -11.08 -9.52 1.46
N ASN A 17 -12.25 -9.03 1.02
CA ASN A 17 -12.60 -8.98 -0.40
C ASN A 17 -12.54 -7.59 -1.04
N ILE A 18 -12.42 -6.50 -0.27
CA ILE A 18 -12.38 -5.14 -0.85
C ILE A 18 -11.21 -4.33 -0.27
N PRO A 19 -10.15 -4.05 -1.05
CA PRO A 19 -9.02 -3.25 -0.58
C PRO A 19 -9.47 -1.85 -0.10
N PRO A 20 -8.70 -1.20 0.77
CA PRO A 20 -9.03 0.14 1.24
C PRO A 20 -8.90 1.12 0.07
N ASN A 21 -9.63 2.23 0.15
CA ASN A 21 -9.38 3.33 -0.76
C ASN A 21 -7.92 3.77 -0.61
N ARG A 22 -7.25 4.05 -1.73
CA ARG A 22 -5.85 4.45 -1.76
C ARG A 22 -5.66 5.67 -2.64
N LEU A 23 -4.99 6.68 -2.10
CA LEU A 23 -4.46 7.80 -2.88
C LEU A 23 -2.99 7.51 -3.21
N ILE A 24 -2.60 7.75 -4.46
CA ILE A 24 -1.21 7.68 -4.91
C ILE A 24 -0.88 8.97 -5.64
N ALA A 25 0.21 9.61 -5.23
CA ALA A 25 0.80 10.74 -5.93
C ALA A 25 2.23 10.40 -6.29
N SER A 26 2.63 10.74 -7.51
CA SER A 26 4.00 10.52 -7.98
C SER A 26 4.57 11.77 -8.60
N TRP A 27 5.88 11.91 -8.47
CA TRP A 27 6.64 12.99 -9.07
C TRP A 27 7.94 12.44 -9.64
N GLN A 28 8.28 12.87 -10.85
CA GLN A 28 9.54 12.53 -11.49
C GLN A 28 10.27 13.80 -11.92
N ALA A 29 11.60 13.76 -11.83
CA ALA A 29 12.46 14.83 -12.32
C ALA A 29 13.67 14.26 -13.05
N LYS A 30 14.02 14.89 -14.17
CA LYS A 30 15.32 14.72 -14.83
C LYS A 30 16.11 16.00 -14.55
N TRP A 31 17.03 15.91 -13.59
CA TRP A 31 17.84 17.04 -13.16
C TRP A 31 18.94 17.36 -14.17
N THR A 32 19.51 16.30 -14.76
CA THR A 32 20.51 16.39 -15.82
C THR A 32 20.30 15.25 -16.80
N PRO A 33 21.03 15.19 -17.94
CA PRO A 33 20.99 14.03 -18.83
C PRO A 33 21.42 12.71 -18.17
N LYS A 34 22.12 12.78 -17.02
CA LYS A 34 22.60 11.61 -16.28
C LYS A 34 21.83 11.35 -14.99
N LEU A 35 21.25 12.36 -14.36
CA LEU A 35 20.63 12.25 -13.04
C LEU A 35 19.11 12.41 -13.12
N SER A 36 18.39 11.45 -12.57
CA SER A 36 16.93 11.50 -12.42
C SER A 36 16.49 11.02 -11.05
N SER A 37 15.32 11.47 -10.62
CA SER A 37 14.68 11.02 -9.39
C SER A 37 13.20 10.73 -9.63
N PHE A 38 12.67 9.84 -8.81
CA PHE A 38 11.25 9.52 -8.74
C PHE A 38 10.84 9.45 -7.27
N VAL A 39 9.73 10.10 -6.92
CA VAL A 39 9.14 10.06 -5.58
C VAL A 39 7.70 9.60 -5.72
N GLN A 40 7.27 8.68 -4.86
CA GLN A 40 5.89 8.25 -4.77
C GLN A 40 5.42 8.37 -3.33
N ALA A 41 4.33 9.08 -3.13
CA ALA A 41 3.58 9.07 -1.88
C ALA A 41 2.33 8.23 -2.08
N SER A 42 1.99 7.43 -1.07
CA SER A 42 0.72 6.71 -1.06
C SER A 42 0.07 6.77 0.30
N TYR A 43 -1.25 6.85 0.33
CA TYR A 43 -2.05 6.90 1.55
C TYR A 43 -3.20 5.91 1.43
N ASN A 44 -3.28 4.99 2.39
CA ASN A 44 -4.40 4.05 2.51
C ASN A 44 -5.33 4.61 3.58
N TYR A 45 -6.59 4.87 3.19
CA TYR A 45 -7.59 5.40 4.10
C TYR A 45 -8.06 4.32 5.07
N ASP A 46 -8.51 4.75 6.25
CA ASP A 46 -9.19 3.89 7.20
C ASP A 46 -10.49 3.37 6.60
N ARG A 47 -10.87 2.18 7.03
CA ARG A 47 -12.14 1.57 6.66
C ARG A 47 -12.72 0.87 7.88
N ASN A 48 -13.99 1.16 8.12
CA ASN A 48 -14.80 0.41 9.07
C ASN A 48 -15.54 -0.67 8.26
N PHE A 49 -15.46 -1.91 8.72
CA PHE A 49 -16.33 -2.96 8.24
C PHE A 49 -17.53 -3.02 9.19
N ASP A 50 -18.71 -2.72 8.67
CA ASP A 50 -19.95 -2.86 9.43
C ASP A 50 -20.18 -4.35 9.65
N GLU A 51 -19.84 -4.86 10.83
CA GLU A 51 -20.20 -6.22 11.22
C GLU A 51 -21.60 -6.23 11.87
N GLU A 52 -22.26 -7.39 11.78
CA GLU A 52 -23.54 -7.67 12.47
C GLU A 52 -23.51 -7.22 13.94
N ALA A 53 -24.65 -6.74 14.43
CA ALA A 53 -24.81 -6.25 15.79
C ALA A 53 -24.32 -7.28 16.84
N GLY A 54 -23.21 -6.98 17.51
CA GLY A 54 -22.65 -7.81 18.59
C GLY A 54 -21.17 -8.19 18.43
N LYS A 55 -20.52 -7.89 17.30
CA LYS A 55 -19.07 -8.10 17.12
C LYS A 55 -18.29 -6.78 17.21
N LYS A 56 -17.03 -6.86 17.67
CA LYS A 56 -16.14 -5.70 17.74
C LYS A 56 -15.79 -5.26 16.32
N GLU A 57 -16.00 -3.98 16.00
CA GLU A 57 -15.63 -3.39 14.71
C GLU A 57 -14.16 -3.67 14.39
N GLU A 58 -13.89 -4.45 13.32
CA GLU A 58 -12.55 -4.55 12.76
C GLU A 58 -12.21 -3.23 12.06
N LYS A 59 -11.27 -2.47 12.63
CA LYS A 59 -10.86 -1.17 12.09
C LYS A 59 -9.49 -1.26 11.43
N PHE A 60 -9.46 -1.07 10.12
CA PHE A 60 -8.20 -0.83 9.42
C PHE A 60 -7.71 0.60 9.71
N LYS A 61 -6.49 0.74 10.25
CA LYS A 61 -5.92 2.06 10.55
C LYS A 61 -5.23 2.63 9.31
N ALA A 62 -5.63 3.85 8.94
CA ALA A 62 -5.01 4.58 7.84
C ALA A 62 -3.49 4.71 8.00
N TYR A 63 -2.75 4.59 6.90
CA TYR A 63 -1.31 4.85 6.87
C TYR A 63 -0.84 5.41 5.54
N GLY A 64 0.19 6.25 5.61
CA GLY A 64 0.86 6.81 4.45
C GLY A 64 2.32 6.38 4.39
N LEU A 65 2.82 6.16 3.18
CA LEU A 65 4.22 5.83 2.88
C LEU A 65 4.75 6.78 1.81
N ILE A 66 6.03 7.11 1.92
CA ILE A 66 6.76 7.85 0.89
C ILE A 66 7.96 7.00 0.48
N ASP A 67 8.09 6.76 -0.82
CA ASP A 67 9.21 6.07 -1.43
C ASP A 67 9.94 7.03 -2.37
N ALA A 68 11.26 6.96 -2.40
CA ALA A 68 12.09 7.82 -3.24
C ALA A 68 13.18 6.99 -3.91
N THR A 69 13.42 7.24 -5.19
CA THR A 69 14.50 6.64 -5.96
C THR A 69 15.27 7.69 -6.73
N MET A 70 16.55 7.43 -6.93
CA MET A 70 17.44 8.20 -7.79
C MET A 70 18.18 7.24 -8.71
N ALA A 71 18.38 7.66 -9.95
CA ALA A 71 19.15 6.92 -10.94
C ALA A 71 20.20 7.84 -11.56
N TYR A 72 21.41 7.30 -11.70
CA TYR A 72 22.56 7.97 -12.29
C TYR A 72 23.14 7.16 -13.46
N LYS A 73 23.19 7.78 -14.64
CA LYS A 73 23.73 7.18 -15.86
C LYS A 73 25.25 7.35 -15.93
N LEU A 74 25.94 6.23 -16.13
CA LEU A 74 27.37 6.12 -16.38
C LEU A 74 27.61 5.90 -17.89
N SER A 75 28.87 5.81 -18.29
CA SER A 75 29.24 5.52 -19.69
C SER A 75 28.85 4.11 -20.12
N THR A 76 28.90 3.13 -19.21
CA THR A 76 28.69 1.70 -19.47
C THR A 76 27.48 1.11 -18.74
N GLY A 77 26.64 1.95 -18.13
CA GLY A 77 25.52 1.45 -17.32
C GLY A 77 24.81 2.53 -16.52
N LYS A 78 24.09 2.10 -15.48
CA LYS A 78 23.31 2.95 -14.58
C LYS A 78 23.39 2.44 -13.14
N ILE A 79 23.55 3.34 -12.19
CA ILE A 79 23.37 3.08 -10.76
C ILE A 79 21.98 3.56 -10.35
N HIS A 80 21.30 2.77 -9.53
CA HIS A 80 20.00 3.08 -8.95
C HIS A 80 20.10 2.97 -7.43
N ALA A 81 19.55 3.95 -6.72
CA ALA A 81 19.40 3.89 -5.27
C ALA A 81 17.96 4.26 -4.92
N GLY A 82 17.35 3.51 -4.00
CA GLY A 82 15.98 3.70 -3.58
C GLY A 82 15.81 3.52 -2.09
N VAL A 83 14.98 4.35 -1.48
CA VAL A 83 14.54 4.20 -0.11
C VAL A 83 13.03 4.04 -0.11
N THR A 84 12.56 2.91 0.43
CA THR A 84 11.13 2.70 0.68
C THR A 84 10.81 2.96 2.14
N ASN A 85 9.58 3.42 2.40
CA ASN A 85 9.16 3.91 3.71
C ASN A 85 10.16 4.94 4.26
N LEU A 86 10.42 5.98 3.48
CA LEU A 86 11.41 7.03 3.73
C LEU A 86 11.26 7.66 5.11
N LEU A 87 10.02 7.87 5.55
CA LEU A 87 9.67 8.46 6.84
C LEU A 87 9.69 7.43 8.01
N ASN A 88 10.06 6.18 7.74
CA ASN A 88 10.14 5.08 8.70
C ASN A 88 8.86 4.90 9.53
N LYS A 89 7.70 4.89 8.86
CA LYS A 89 6.40 4.69 9.48
C LYS A 89 6.30 3.27 10.02
N ASP A 90 5.89 3.15 11.28
CA ASP A 90 5.41 1.90 11.83
C ASP A 90 3.92 1.74 11.47
N TYR A 91 3.60 0.69 10.73
CA TYR A 91 2.26 0.44 10.19
C TYR A 91 1.99 -1.06 10.12
N PHE A 92 0.71 -1.42 10.12
CA PHE A 92 0.25 -2.77 9.80
C PHE A 92 -0.27 -2.74 8.37
N SER A 93 0.16 -3.67 7.54
CA SER A 93 -0.35 -3.74 6.17
C SER A 93 -1.81 -4.19 6.17
N TYR A 94 -2.57 -3.75 5.16
CA TYR A 94 -3.97 -4.17 5.00
C TYR A 94 -4.12 -5.69 5.02
N SER A 95 -3.29 -6.39 4.24
CA SER A 95 -3.27 -7.85 4.18
C SER A 95 -2.96 -8.51 5.51
N SER A 96 -2.19 -7.86 6.40
CA SER A 96 -1.97 -8.38 7.74
C SER A 96 -3.17 -8.17 8.66
N GLN A 97 -3.95 -7.10 8.49
CA GLN A 97 -5.09 -6.79 9.34
C GLN A 97 -6.36 -7.53 8.93
N THR A 98 -6.56 -7.80 7.63
CA THR A 98 -7.78 -8.45 7.14
C THR A 98 -7.68 -9.96 7.02
N SER A 99 -6.48 -10.54 7.11
CA SER A 99 -6.34 -12.00 6.98
C SER A 99 -6.90 -12.78 8.16
N TYR A 100 -6.97 -12.20 9.37
CA TYR A 100 -7.40 -12.95 10.56
C TYR A 100 -8.01 -12.02 11.63
N GLY A 101 -9.34 -11.97 11.70
CA GLY A 101 -10.27 -12.01 12.85
C GLY A 101 -9.85 -11.76 14.32
N SER A 102 -8.59 -11.49 14.63
CA SER A 102 -8.00 -11.56 15.97
C SER A 102 -6.74 -10.71 16.06
N ASP A 103 -6.69 -9.83 17.06
CA ASP A 103 -5.55 -8.95 17.42
C ASP A 103 -4.21 -9.68 17.60
N THR A 104 -4.19 -11.02 17.67
CA THR A 104 -3.02 -11.83 18.03
C THR A 104 -2.05 -12.12 16.90
N ARG A 105 -2.35 -11.78 15.63
CA ARG A 105 -1.48 -12.07 14.47
C ARG A 105 -1.36 -10.93 13.45
N ASN A 106 -1.17 -9.71 13.95
CA ASN A 106 -0.84 -8.57 13.10
C ASN A 106 0.68 -8.43 12.91
N PHE A 107 1.16 -8.63 11.68
CA PHE A 107 2.53 -8.36 11.25
C PHE A 107 2.67 -6.90 10.80
N LYS A 108 3.68 -6.25 11.36
CA LYS A 108 4.08 -4.91 10.95
C LYS A 108 4.65 -4.96 9.53
N GLY A 109 4.34 -3.93 8.74
CA GLY A 109 4.95 -3.70 7.46
C GLY A 109 6.45 -3.43 7.59
N ARG A 110 7.16 -3.51 6.47
CA ARG A 110 8.61 -3.27 6.45
C ARG A 110 8.90 -1.82 6.85
N GLY A 111 9.87 -1.67 7.76
CA GLY A 111 10.44 -0.36 8.09
C GLY A 111 11.21 0.24 6.90
N ARG A 112 11.92 1.34 7.15
CA ARG A 112 12.74 2.01 6.13
C ARG A 112 13.76 1.04 5.53
N THR A 113 13.71 0.85 4.21
CA THR A 113 14.59 -0.08 3.49
C THR A 113 15.38 0.69 2.43
N LEU A 114 16.70 0.50 2.39
CA LEU A 114 17.57 0.99 1.32
C LEU A 114 17.80 -0.12 0.29
N THR A 115 17.70 0.20 -0.99
CA THR A 115 18.02 -0.67 -2.12
C THR A 115 19.02 0.03 -3.02
N ILE A 116 20.08 -0.66 -3.40
CA ILE A 116 21.11 -0.17 -4.33
C ILE A 116 21.26 -1.22 -5.43
N GLY A 117 21.32 -0.77 -6.68
CA GLY A 117 21.50 -1.63 -7.84
C GLY A 117 22.38 -0.99 -8.89
N TYR A 118 23.01 -1.83 -9.70
CA TYR A 118 23.80 -1.44 -10.86
C TYR A 118 23.38 -2.29 -12.06
N SER A 119 23.19 -1.65 -13.22
CA SER A 119 22.83 -2.31 -14.47
C SER A 119 23.79 -1.90 -15.58
N LEU A 120 24.27 -2.87 -16.36
CA LEU A 120 25.10 -2.63 -17.54
C LEU A 120 24.20 -2.37 -18.77
N ASP A 121 24.57 -1.38 -19.58
CA ASP A 121 23.97 -1.14 -20.89
C ASP A 121 25.00 -1.65 -21.94
N PHE A 122 24.69 -2.73 -22.65
CA PHE A 122 25.54 -3.35 -23.70
C PHE A 122 24.88 -3.22 -25.08
#